data_AF-A0A932V1T0-F1
#
_entry.id   AF-A0A932V1T0-F1
#
_cell.length_a   1.000
_cell.length_b   1.000
_cell.length_c   1.000
_cell.angle_alpha   90.00
_cell.angle_beta   90.00
_cell.angle_gamma   90.00
#
_symmetry.space_group_name_H-M   'P 1'
#
loop_
_entity.id
_entity.type
_entity.pdbx_description
1 polymer ?
#
loop_
_entity_poly.entity_id
_entity_poly.type
_entity_poly.pdbx_seq_one_letter_code
_entity_poly.pdbx_strand_id
1 'polypeptide(L)'
;MKLPFSHPWVLIPTAAAILVTLALALRAHLRPGQGVQVVGQRPLWQGLGLAVMAAGLGLGLAEPRWGLPEFPRLTVHVALDASRSMAVPDAQGRSRWEAAVGALDRIWSRPQPGIRWGLDFLTGDDIPVQPPGEDRTLLREALRAALPGEVGSPGTSLGRGLPQLAAQVDRDLPAVILLLSDGEETWEAPEEALARAVAPLKKARIPVCVMAFGDGQAHAVPNREDAAAPAAEPARSTAHPEFLAQLAEATGGQVFKDGEDAAGGLQALAAGRLPLPARRSLQPAHPEAGAWIALAGLALWLLFSGKPLARWRPLLALLVGLAAPLSAQASGPVWAPPGVKAWVAQRALEEGNLTAARRWRPRDAKPAHVLLAAQIDLRAGLPEEALKTLAVLAGQGTPRPVPAWRAPALLLAARAHVEAHRPEEARALLERLLLEQPGQPEAIHDLQTLVKDTTPPPPPNPKKPPPPPPPRPSMGAQQDELEGLKQRLPKPPKTPGGVKDL
;
A
#
# COMPACT_ATOMS: atom_id res chain seq x y z
N MET A 1 -2.84 25.57 2.34
CA MET A 1 -2.36 24.47 3.20
C MET A 1 -3.52 23.97 4.05
N LYS A 2 -3.89 22.68 4.00
CA LYS A 2 -4.90 22.12 4.92
C LYS A 2 -4.25 21.95 6.30
N LEU A 3 -4.87 22.51 7.33
CA LEU A 3 -4.44 22.33 8.71
C LEU A 3 -4.58 20.84 9.09
N PRO A 4 -3.64 20.25 9.84
CA PRO A 4 -3.61 18.82 10.14
C PRO A 4 -4.57 18.43 11.28
N PHE A 5 -5.81 18.91 11.21
CA PHE A 5 -6.85 18.75 12.24
C PHE A 5 -8.17 18.36 11.57
N SER A 6 -8.96 17.45 12.17
CA SER A 6 -10.33 17.16 11.69
C SER A 6 -11.21 18.41 11.79
N HIS A 7 -11.05 19.17 12.87
CA HIS A 7 -11.92 20.28 13.23
C HIS A 7 -11.11 21.55 13.54
N PRO A 8 -10.45 22.15 12.52
CA PRO A 8 -9.58 23.30 12.73
C PRO A 8 -10.32 24.55 13.23
N TRP A 9 -11.63 24.63 12.97
CA TRP A 9 -12.49 25.73 13.43
C TRP A 9 -12.58 25.81 14.97
N VAL A 10 -12.31 24.72 15.69
CA VAL A 10 -12.27 24.68 17.16
C VAL A 10 -11.09 25.49 17.71
N LEU A 11 -10.00 25.63 16.95
CA LEU A 11 -8.78 26.30 17.42
C LEU A 11 -8.98 27.81 17.66
N ILE A 12 -9.88 28.46 16.91
CA ILE A 12 -10.15 29.90 17.04
C ILE A 12 -10.78 30.24 18.41
N PRO A 13 -11.92 29.65 18.81
CA PRO A 13 -12.50 29.92 20.13
C PRO A 13 -11.57 29.46 21.26
N THR A 14 -10.79 28.38 21.07
CA THR A 14 -9.77 27.99 22.05
C THR A 14 -8.69 29.06 22.23
N ALA A 15 -8.15 29.61 21.13
CA ALA A 15 -7.14 30.67 21.19
C ALA A 15 -7.68 31.94 21.87
N ALA A 16 -8.92 32.31 21.59
CA ALA A 16 -9.59 33.42 22.28
C ALA A 16 -9.72 33.17 23.79
N ALA A 17 -10.13 31.96 24.19
CA ALA A 17 -10.20 31.58 25.61
C ALA A 17 -8.82 31.66 26.30
N ILE A 18 -7.75 31.20 25.64
CA ILE A 18 -6.38 31.30 26.14
C ILE A 18 -5.98 32.77 26.38
N LEU A 19 -6.23 33.65 25.40
CA LEU A 19 -5.89 35.07 25.53
C LEU A 19 -6.67 35.76 26.65
N VAL A 20 -7.98 35.49 26.75
CA VAL A 20 -8.83 36.06 27.81
C VAL A 20 -8.35 35.61 29.19
N THR A 21 -8.03 34.32 29.35
CA THR A 21 -7.59 33.76 30.64
C THR A 21 -6.24 34.31 31.07
N LEU A 22 -5.29 34.46 30.14
CA LEU A 22 -4.00 35.12 30.41
C LEU A 22 -4.16 36.61 30.74
N ALA A 23 -5.04 37.34 30.02
CA ALA A 23 -5.29 38.75 30.27
C ALA A 23 -5.93 38.99 31.66
N LEU A 24 -6.89 38.13 32.05
CA LEU A 24 -7.50 38.18 33.38
C LEU A 24 -6.49 37.89 34.48
N ALA A 25 -5.60 36.91 34.27
CA ALA A 25 -4.55 36.57 35.22
C ALA A 25 -3.52 37.69 35.38
N LEU A 26 -3.13 38.33 34.27
CA LEU A 26 -2.24 39.49 34.28
C LEU A 26 -2.90 40.67 35.00
N ARG A 27 -4.17 40.96 34.71
CA ARG A 27 -4.94 42.00 35.39
C ARG A 27 -5.04 41.75 36.90
N ALA A 28 -5.30 40.50 37.30
CA ALA A 28 -5.36 40.11 38.71
C ALA A 28 -4.00 40.25 39.41
N HIS A 29 -2.90 39.98 38.69
CA HIS A 29 -1.55 40.18 39.21
C HIS A 29 -1.18 41.65 39.39
N LEU A 30 -1.55 42.51 38.43
CA LEU A 30 -1.23 43.94 38.44
C LEU A 30 -2.10 44.76 39.42
N ARG A 31 -3.22 44.22 39.91
CA ARG A 31 -4.13 44.90 40.86
C ARG A 31 -4.26 44.16 42.19
N PRO A 32 -3.19 44.09 43.01
CA PRO A 32 -3.21 43.28 44.23
C PRO A 32 -4.17 43.75 45.35
N GLY A 33 -4.87 44.88 45.23
CA GLY A 33 -5.62 45.50 46.34
C GLY A 33 -7.15 45.53 46.29
N GLN A 34 -7.81 45.00 45.24
CA GLN A 34 -9.28 45.11 45.08
C GLN A 34 -10.08 43.85 45.44
N GLY A 35 -9.42 42.80 45.93
CA GLY A 35 -10.09 41.57 46.37
C GLY A 35 -9.41 40.99 47.60
N VAL A 36 -10.16 40.22 48.40
CA VAL A 36 -9.63 39.44 49.53
C VAL A 36 -8.53 38.52 48.98
N GLN A 37 -7.27 38.93 49.14
CA GLN A 37 -6.16 38.06 48.78
C GLN A 37 -6.17 36.89 49.76
N VAL A 38 -6.71 35.78 49.31
CA VAL A 38 -6.56 34.51 50.01
C VAL A 38 -5.06 34.20 50.01
N VAL A 39 -4.43 34.32 51.18
CA VAL A 39 -3.01 34.07 51.40
C VAL A 39 -2.57 32.79 50.68
N GLY A 40 -1.66 32.93 49.71
CA GLY A 40 -1.07 31.82 48.94
C GLY A 40 -1.55 31.67 47.49
N GLN A 41 -2.47 32.50 46.98
CA GLN A 41 -2.80 32.48 45.55
C GLN A 41 -1.71 33.17 44.70
N ARG A 42 -1.33 32.53 43.58
CA ARG A 42 -0.45 33.12 42.56
C ARG A 42 -1.22 33.26 41.24
N PRO A 43 -1.85 34.42 40.96
CA PRO A 43 -2.83 34.57 39.87
C PRO A 43 -2.23 34.32 38.49
N LEU A 44 -0.97 34.72 38.24
CA LEU A 44 -0.29 34.42 36.98
C LEU A 44 -0.18 32.93 36.70
N TRP A 45 0.22 32.14 37.72
CA TRP A 45 0.41 30.71 37.57
C TRP A 45 -0.92 29.95 37.44
N GLN A 46 -1.96 30.41 38.14
CA GLN A 46 -3.31 29.89 37.95
C GLN A 46 -3.82 30.20 36.52
N GLY A 47 -3.63 31.43 36.04
CA GLY A 47 -3.94 31.81 34.67
C GLY A 47 -3.24 30.95 33.64
N LEU A 48 -1.94 30.73 33.83
CA LEU A 48 -1.13 29.87 32.97
C LEU A 48 -1.65 28.41 32.99
N GLY A 49 -1.97 27.87 34.16
CA GLY A 49 -2.56 26.53 34.27
C GLY A 49 -3.88 26.39 33.52
N LEU A 50 -4.77 27.36 33.68
CA LEU A 50 -6.06 27.39 32.99
C LEU A 50 -5.90 27.55 31.46
N ALA A 51 -4.95 28.37 31.03
CA ALA A 51 -4.61 28.57 29.62
C ALA A 51 -4.08 27.28 28.97
N VAL A 52 -3.15 26.59 29.64
CA VAL A 52 -2.63 25.29 29.18
C VAL A 52 -3.74 24.24 29.15
N MET A 53 -4.65 24.25 30.14
CA MET A 53 -5.79 23.34 30.18
C MET A 53 -6.72 23.55 28.98
N ALA A 54 -7.09 24.81 28.72
CA ALA A 54 -7.91 25.19 27.58
C ALA A 54 -7.23 24.82 26.25
N ALA A 55 -5.92 25.05 26.12
CA ALA A 55 -5.14 24.65 24.96
C ALA A 55 -5.20 23.13 24.71
N GLY A 56 -5.07 22.33 25.77
CA GLY A 56 -5.17 20.87 25.66
C GLY A 56 -6.56 20.40 25.23
N LEU A 57 -7.62 20.95 25.83
CA LEU A 57 -9.00 20.64 25.44
C LEU A 57 -9.29 21.00 23.99
N GLY A 58 -8.88 22.20 23.57
CA GLY A 58 -9.04 22.63 22.18
C GLY A 58 -8.23 21.79 21.20
N LEU A 59 -7.00 21.39 21.57
CA LEU A 59 -6.21 20.48 20.75
C LEU A 59 -6.90 19.11 20.64
N GLY A 60 -7.42 18.57 21.75
CA GLY A 60 -8.12 17.28 21.75
C GLY A 60 -9.38 17.29 20.89
N LEU A 61 -10.20 18.34 21.03
CA LEU A 61 -11.42 18.54 20.23
C LEU A 61 -11.15 18.87 18.76
N ALA A 62 -10.02 19.50 18.46
CA ALA A 62 -9.60 19.71 17.08
C ALA A 62 -9.20 18.40 16.38
N GLU A 63 -9.03 17.31 17.13
CA GLU A 63 -8.60 15.98 16.69
C GLU A 63 -7.36 16.07 15.79
N PRO A 64 -6.15 16.17 16.38
CA PRO A 64 -4.93 16.25 15.59
C PRO A 64 -4.79 14.94 14.80
N ARG A 65 -4.67 15.09 13.48
CA ARG A 65 -4.45 13.97 12.55
C ARG A 65 -2.96 13.84 12.27
N TRP A 66 -2.20 13.58 13.33
CA TRP A 66 -0.79 13.23 13.25
C TRP A 66 -0.65 11.72 13.49
N GLY A 67 0.47 11.10 13.12
CA GLY A 67 0.63 9.64 13.23
C GLY A 67 0.69 8.95 11.87
N LEU A 68 0.98 7.64 11.90
CA LEU A 68 1.04 6.81 10.70
C LEU A 68 -0.33 6.86 10.03
N PRO A 69 -0.50 7.38 8.80
CA PRO A 69 -1.63 6.89 8.01
C PRO A 69 -1.54 5.36 8.04
N GLU A 70 -2.65 4.66 8.25
CA GLU A 70 -2.71 3.25 7.84
C GLU A 70 -2.54 3.28 6.33
N PHE A 71 -1.31 3.42 5.81
CA PHE A 71 -1.08 3.73 4.40
C PHE A 71 -1.88 2.73 3.57
N PRO A 72 -2.88 3.18 2.81
CA PRO A 72 -3.27 2.37 1.70
C PRO A 72 -2.16 2.62 0.70
N ARG A 73 -1.34 1.61 0.47
CA ARG A 73 -0.46 1.60 -0.69
C ARG A 73 -1.37 1.84 -1.89
N LEU A 74 -1.04 2.84 -2.72
CA LEU A 74 -1.77 3.04 -3.96
C LEU A 74 -1.59 1.76 -4.78
N THR A 75 -2.67 1.07 -5.11
CA THR A 75 -2.58 -0.10 -5.98
C THR A 75 -2.77 0.35 -7.43
N VAL A 76 -1.75 0.15 -8.25
CA VAL A 76 -1.81 0.41 -9.69
C VAL A 76 -1.94 -0.92 -10.40
N HIS A 77 -3.11 -1.15 -11.00
CA HIS A 77 -3.33 -2.28 -11.89
C HIS A 77 -2.90 -1.88 -13.30
N VAL A 78 -1.83 -2.49 -13.82
CA VAL A 78 -1.34 -2.22 -15.17
C VAL A 78 -2.05 -3.15 -16.13
N ALA A 79 -2.96 -2.60 -16.94
CA ALA A 79 -3.58 -3.31 -18.05
C ALA A 79 -2.77 -3.02 -19.32
N LEU A 80 -2.04 -4.01 -19.81
CA LEU A 80 -1.24 -3.88 -21.04
C LEU A 80 -1.93 -4.64 -22.18
N ASP A 81 -2.26 -3.92 -23.25
CA ASP A 81 -2.76 -4.52 -24.47
C ASP A 81 -1.69 -5.46 -25.07
N ALA A 82 -2.08 -6.71 -25.25
CA ALA A 82 -1.23 -7.77 -25.80
C ALA A 82 -1.81 -8.32 -27.12
N SER A 83 -2.66 -7.56 -27.80
CA SER A 83 -3.21 -7.92 -29.10
C SER A 83 -2.15 -7.85 -30.22
N ARG A 84 -2.52 -8.32 -31.42
CA ARG A 84 -1.60 -8.33 -32.57
C ARG A 84 -1.29 -6.93 -33.11
N SER A 85 -2.21 -5.97 -32.96
CA SER A 85 -1.99 -4.58 -33.38
C SER A 85 -0.84 -3.92 -32.63
N MET A 86 -0.55 -4.38 -31.42
CA MET A 86 0.60 -3.90 -30.64
C MET A 86 1.97 -4.28 -31.25
N ALA A 87 2.02 -5.20 -32.21
CA ALA A 87 3.25 -5.53 -32.94
C ALA A 87 3.61 -4.51 -34.04
N VAL A 88 2.71 -3.57 -34.36
CA VAL A 88 2.92 -2.57 -35.42
C VAL A 88 4.10 -1.63 -35.09
N PRO A 89 5.05 -1.39 -36.01
CA PRO A 89 6.25 -0.59 -35.79
C PRO A 89 6.08 0.92 -36.05
N ASP A 90 5.01 1.54 -35.55
CA ASP A 90 4.68 2.96 -35.77
C ASP A 90 5.02 3.87 -34.57
N ALA A 91 5.56 3.31 -33.49
CA ALA A 91 5.97 4.06 -32.30
C ALA A 91 7.44 4.52 -32.43
N GLN A 92 7.70 5.51 -33.28
CA GLN A 92 9.05 6.09 -33.51
C GLN A 92 10.10 5.04 -33.96
N GLY A 93 9.70 4.13 -34.85
CA GLY A 93 10.56 3.07 -35.39
C GLY A 93 10.71 1.84 -34.48
N ARG A 94 9.89 1.73 -33.43
CA ARG A 94 9.71 0.54 -32.59
C ARG A 94 8.29 0.04 -32.67
N SER A 95 8.06 -1.21 -32.27
CA SER A 95 6.69 -1.71 -32.09
C SER A 95 5.97 -0.97 -30.97
N ARG A 96 4.64 -0.83 -31.06
CA ARG A 96 3.82 -0.27 -29.97
C ARG A 96 4.06 -1.02 -28.65
N TRP A 97 4.20 -2.34 -28.73
CA TRP A 97 4.56 -3.22 -27.62
C TRP A 97 5.92 -2.85 -27.01
N GLU A 98 6.97 -2.72 -27.81
CA GLU A 98 8.31 -2.31 -27.33
C GLU A 98 8.29 -0.92 -26.69
N ALA A 99 7.51 0.01 -27.26
CA ALA A 99 7.34 1.34 -26.69
C ALA A 99 6.63 1.29 -25.33
N ALA A 100 5.58 0.47 -25.19
CA ALA A 100 4.83 0.26 -23.96
C ALA A 100 5.67 -0.41 -22.87
N VAL A 101 6.35 -1.52 -23.20
CA VAL A 101 7.29 -2.20 -22.29
C VAL A 101 8.41 -1.25 -21.88
N GLY A 102 8.97 -0.47 -22.81
CA GLY A 102 9.98 0.54 -22.50
C GLY A 102 9.47 1.64 -21.57
N ALA A 103 8.20 2.03 -21.67
CA ALA A 103 7.60 2.99 -20.74
C ALA A 103 7.43 2.39 -19.34
N LEU A 104 6.94 1.16 -19.23
CA LEU A 104 6.81 0.45 -17.95
C LEU A 104 8.18 0.22 -17.29
N ASP A 105 9.20 -0.14 -18.07
CA ASP A 105 10.56 -0.31 -17.56
C ASP A 105 11.10 0.99 -16.94
N ARG A 106 10.85 2.14 -17.60
CA ARG A 106 11.20 3.46 -17.04
C ARG A 106 10.44 3.74 -15.73
N ILE A 107 9.14 3.49 -15.69
CA ILE A 107 8.31 3.69 -14.49
C ILE A 107 8.85 2.85 -13.32
N TRP A 108 9.12 1.57 -13.56
CA TRP A 108 9.52 0.62 -12.52
C TRP A 108 10.99 0.70 -12.11
N SER A 109 11.86 1.23 -12.98
CA SER A 109 13.28 1.44 -12.68
C SER A 109 13.52 2.40 -11.51
N ARG A 110 12.53 3.26 -11.18
CA ARG A 110 12.64 4.26 -10.12
C ARG A 110 11.95 3.82 -8.85
N PRO A 111 12.55 3.98 -7.66
CA PRO A 111 11.89 3.67 -6.40
C PRO A 111 10.70 4.62 -6.16
N GLN A 112 9.49 4.09 -6.32
CA GLN A 112 8.22 4.74 -5.97
C GLN A 112 7.66 4.14 -4.67
N PRO A 113 7.98 4.70 -3.50
CA PRO A 113 7.51 4.16 -2.22
C PRO A 113 6.00 4.34 -2.08
N GLY A 114 5.33 3.34 -1.49
CA GLY A 114 3.90 3.38 -1.21
C GLY A 114 3.00 3.04 -2.40
N ILE A 115 3.55 2.45 -3.48
CA ILE A 115 2.80 1.96 -4.63
C ILE A 115 2.97 0.44 -4.78
N ARG A 116 1.85 -0.27 -4.90
CA ARG A 116 1.77 -1.67 -5.30
C ARG A 116 1.38 -1.76 -6.77
N TRP A 117 1.96 -2.72 -7.48
CA TRP A 117 1.79 -2.88 -8.91
C TRP A 117 1.24 -4.26 -9.21
N GLY A 118 0.10 -4.31 -9.91
CA GLY A 118 -0.40 -5.51 -10.59
C GLY A 118 -0.12 -5.40 -12.09
N LEU A 119 -0.08 -6.53 -12.78
CA LEU A 119 0.02 -6.60 -14.24
C LEU A 119 -1.01 -7.59 -14.77
N ASP A 120 -1.74 -7.12 -15.76
CA ASP A 120 -2.80 -7.85 -16.44
C ASP A 120 -2.62 -7.62 -17.95
N PHE A 121 -2.77 -8.67 -18.76
CA PHE A 121 -2.77 -8.54 -20.21
C PHE A 121 -4.20 -8.42 -20.72
N LEU A 122 -4.41 -7.46 -21.60
CA LEU A 122 -5.70 -7.19 -22.20
C LEU A 122 -5.68 -7.59 -23.67
N THR A 123 -6.60 -8.47 -24.05
CA THR A 123 -6.86 -8.87 -25.45
C THR A 123 -8.37 -8.87 -25.65
N GLY A 124 -8.99 -9.96 -26.11
CA GLY A 124 -10.45 -10.11 -26.07
C GLY A 124 -11.01 -10.19 -24.64
N ASP A 125 -10.18 -10.60 -23.67
CA ASP A 125 -10.50 -10.69 -22.24
C ASP A 125 -9.33 -10.17 -21.39
N ASP A 126 -9.57 -9.99 -20.09
CA ASP A 126 -8.54 -9.65 -19.10
C ASP A 126 -7.85 -10.92 -18.57
N ILE A 127 -6.52 -10.93 -18.57
CA ILE A 127 -5.71 -12.08 -18.16
C ILE A 127 -4.77 -11.61 -17.05
N PRO A 128 -5.05 -11.95 -15.78
CA PRO A 128 -4.21 -11.55 -14.67
C PRO A 128 -2.87 -12.28 -14.71
N VAL A 129 -1.78 -11.52 -14.79
CA VAL A 129 -0.42 -12.05 -14.90
C VAL A 129 0.25 -12.06 -13.55
N GLN A 130 0.23 -10.91 -12.87
CA GLN A 130 0.87 -10.72 -11.57
C GLN A 130 -0.07 -9.94 -10.64
N PRO A 131 -0.45 -10.51 -9.49
CA PRO A 131 -1.28 -9.81 -8.53
C PRO A 131 -0.52 -8.60 -7.92
N PRO A 132 -1.24 -7.59 -7.40
CA PRO A 132 -0.64 -6.40 -6.82
C PRO A 132 0.43 -6.66 -5.75
N GLY A 133 1.67 -6.28 -6.02
CA GLY A 133 2.81 -6.46 -5.14
C GLY A 133 3.82 -5.32 -5.20
N GLU A 134 4.88 -5.40 -4.41
CA GLU A 134 6.00 -4.43 -4.45
C GLU A 134 7.19 -4.92 -5.29
N ASP A 135 7.23 -6.21 -5.64
CA ASP A 135 8.32 -6.78 -6.40
C ASP A 135 8.19 -6.47 -7.89
N ARG A 136 9.03 -5.53 -8.34
CA ARG A 136 9.10 -5.09 -9.73
C ARG A 136 9.96 -6.00 -10.59
N THR A 137 10.77 -6.84 -9.98
CA THR A 137 11.61 -7.80 -10.71
C THR A 137 10.72 -8.80 -11.43
N LEU A 138 9.74 -9.36 -10.70
CA LEU A 138 8.76 -10.29 -11.26
C LEU A 138 7.91 -9.66 -12.36
N LEU A 139 7.45 -8.43 -12.16
CA LEU A 139 6.69 -7.69 -13.17
C LEU A 139 7.49 -7.52 -14.46
N ARG A 140 8.79 -7.21 -14.35
CA ARG A 140 9.69 -7.07 -15.51
C ARG A 140 9.98 -8.40 -16.18
N GLU A 141 10.15 -9.48 -15.41
CA GLU A 141 10.33 -10.83 -15.95
C GLU A 141 9.09 -11.30 -16.70
N ALA A 142 7.90 -11.06 -16.14
CA ALA A 142 6.62 -11.37 -16.78
C ALA A 142 6.44 -10.61 -18.10
N LEU A 143 6.74 -9.30 -18.13
CA LEU A 143 6.71 -8.52 -19.37
C LEU A 143 7.68 -9.04 -20.43
N ARG A 144 8.90 -9.45 -20.03
CA ARG A 144 9.92 -9.95 -20.97
C ARG A 144 9.54 -11.30 -21.58
N ALA A 145 8.75 -12.10 -20.89
CA ALA A 145 8.32 -13.40 -21.36
C ALA A 145 7.12 -13.33 -22.32
N ALA A 146 6.40 -12.21 -22.35
CA ALA A 146 5.19 -12.05 -23.15
C ALA A 146 5.47 -11.51 -24.56
N LEU A 147 4.72 -12.03 -25.53
CA LEU A 147 4.75 -11.60 -26.92
C LEU A 147 3.33 -11.20 -27.37
N PRO A 148 3.18 -10.09 -28.11
CA PRO A 148 1.88 -9.63 -28.56
C PRO A 148 1.25 -10.66 -29.52
N GLY A 149 -0.05 -10.93 -29.30
CA GLY A 149 -0.86 -11.82 -30.12
C GLY A 149 -0.73 -13.32 -29.81
N GLU A 150 0.06 -13.71 -28.81
CA GLU A 150 0.21 -15.11 -28.37
C GLU A 150 -0.68 -15.48 -27.19
N VAL A 151 -1.10 -14.49 -26.40
CA VAL A 151 -1.80 -14.69 -25.15
C VAL A 151 -3.27 -14.29 -25.33
N GLY A 152 -4.18 -15.17 -24.91
CA GLY A 152 -5.60 -14.84 -24.83
C GLY A 152 -6.43 -15.01 -26.11
N SER A 153 -7.67 -14.55 -26.01
CA SER A 153 -8.63 -14.54 -27.12
C SER A 153 -8.18 -13.51 -28.17
N PRO A 154 -8.21 -13.83 -29.47
CA PRO A 154 -7.81 -12.89 -30.50
C PRO A 154 -8.69 -11.63 -30.52
N GLY A 155 -8.06 -10.50 -30.86
CA GLY A 155 -8.68 -9.17 -30.86
C GLY A 155 -8.45 -8.40 -29.55
N THR A 156 -9.08 -7.24 -29.46
CA THR A 156 -9.01 -6.33 -28.30
C THR A 156 -10.43 -5.96 -27.89
N SER A 157 -10.79 -6.20 -26.63
CA SER A 157 -12.08 -5.80 -26.06
C SER A 157 -11.91 -5.06 -24.75
N LEU A 158 -11.86 -3.73 -24.84
CA LEU A 158 -11.79 -2.83 -23.69
C LEU A 158 -13.13 -2.83 -22.93
N GLY A 159 -14.24 -2.98 -23.66
CA GLY A 159 -15.58 -3.11 -23.10
C GLY A 159 -15.78 -4.33 -22.20
N ARG A 160 -15.02 -5.42 -22.42
CA ARG A 160 -15.09 -6.67 -21.62
C ARG A 160 -13.97 -6.79 -20.61
N GLY A 161 -12.73 -6.50 -21.00
CA GLY A 161 -11.55 -6.65 -20.16
C GLY A 161 -11.56 -5.70 -18.96
N LEU A 162 -11.87 -4.41 -19.17
CA LEU A 162 -11.82 -3.43 -18.08
C LEU A 162 -12.85 -3.70 -16.95
N PRO A 163 -14.10 -4.13 -17.24
CA PRO A 163 -15.00 -4.58 -16.18
C PRO A 163 -14.52 -5.81 -15.42
N GLN A 164 -13.86 -6.77 -16.08
CA GLN A 164 -13.28 -7.96 -15.44
C GLN A 164 -12.14 -7.55 -14.49
N LEU A 165 -11.25 -6.67 -14.93
CA LEU A 165 -10.19 -6.11 -14.10
C LEU A 165 -10.76 -5.34 -12.91
N ALA A 166 -11.75 -4.46 -13.14
CA ALA A 166 -12.40 -3.68 -12.10
C ALA A 166 -13.08 -4.54 -11.02
N ALA A 167 -13.51 -5.76 -11.37
CA ALA A 167 -14.09 -6.71 -10.42
C ALA A 167 -13.04 -7.35 -9.50
N GLN A 168 -11.77 -7.40 -9.90
CA GLN A 168 -10.65 -7.94 -9.13
C GLN A 168 -10.06 -6.92 -8.14
N VAL A 169 -10.31 -5.62 -8.37
CA VAL A 169 -9.80 -4.55 -7.53
C VAL A 169 -10.51 -4.51 -6.17
N ASP A 170 -9.72 -4.46 -5.10
CA ASP A 170 -10.23 -4.24 -3.75
C ASP A 170 -10.79 -2.81 -3.62
N ARG A 171 -12.09 -2.71 -3.30
CA ARG A 171 -12.83 -1.44 -3.21
C ARG A 171 -12.50 -0.62 -1.97
N ASP A 172 -11.94 -1.27 -0.95
CA ASP A 172 -11.58 -0.60 0.31
C ASP A 172 -10.18 0.04 0.24
N LEU A 173 -9.42 -0.30 -0.79
CA LEU A 173 -8.09 0.27 -1.08
C LEU A 173 -8.16 1.28 -2.22
N PRO A 174 -7.37 2.37 -2.18
CA PRO A 174 -7.22 3.27 -3.30
C PRO A 174 -6.46 2.54 -4.41
N ALA A 175 -7.15 2.40 -5.53
CA ALA A 175 -6.63 1.78 -6.72
C ALA A 175 -6.85 2.66 -7.95
N VAL A 176 -5.96 2.50 -8.93
CA VAL A 176 -6.02 3.10 -10.26
C VAL A 176 -5.68 2.03 -11.28
N ILE A 177 -6.31 2.09 -12.46
CA ILE A 177 -5.90 1.27 -13.61
C ILE A 177 -4.99 2.14 -14.49
N LEU A 178 -3.81 1.63 -14.83
CA LEU A 178 -2.94 2.20 -15.87
C LEU A 178 -3.09 1.34 -17.13
N LEU A 179 -3.80 1.85 -18.12
CA LEU A 179 -4.02 1.18 -19.40
C LEU A 179 -2.96 1.62 -20.43
N LEU A 180 -2.28 0.67 -21.04
CA LEU A 180 -1.35 0.86 -22.14
C LEU A 180 -1.92 0.13 -23.37
N SER A 181 -2.39 0.87 -24.36
CA SER A 181 -3.06 0.30 -25.55
C SER A 181 -2.94 1.25 -26.73
N ASP A 182 -3.22 0.75 -27.93
CA ASP A 182 -3.45 1.57 -29.12
C ASP A 182 -4.91 2.04 -29.25
N GLY A 183 -5.82 1.53 -28.41
CA GLY A 183 -7.22 1.93 -28.37
C GLY A 183 -8.10 1.29 -29.43
N GLU A 184 -7.59 0.31 -30.18
CA GLU A 184 -8.37 -0.42 -31.17
C GLU A 184 -9.36 -1.37 -30.47
N GLU A 185 -10.64 -1.29 -30.80
CA GLU A 185 -11.69 -2.18 -30.30
C GLU A 185 -12.23 -3.02 -31.46
N THR A 186 -12.15 -4.35 -31.33
CA THR A 186 -12.47 -5.27 -32.43
C THR A 186 -13.76 -6.06 -32.23
N TRP A 187 -14.33 -6.05 -31.02
CA TRP A 187 -15.46 -6.92 -30.68
C TRP A 187 -16.81 -6.22 -30.73
N GLU A 188 -16.86 -4.93 -30.42
CA GLU A 188 -18.08 -4.13 -30.44
C GLU A 188 -17.82 -2.72 -30.99
N ALA A 189 -18.88 -1.94 -31.23
CA ALA A 189 -18.70 -0.56 -31.67
C ALA A 189 -17.99 0.24 -30.56
N PRO A 190 -17.06 1.17 -30.88
CA PRO A 190 -16.32 1.91 -29.86
C PRO A 190 -17.22 2.60 -28.82
N GLU A 191 -18.32 3.20 -29.25
CA GLU A 191 -19.28 3.86 -28.35
C GLU A 191 -19.92 2.89 -27.33
N GLU A 192 -20.24 1.67 -27.76
CA GLU A 192 -20.81 0.62 -26.92
C GLU A 192 -19.76 0.06 -25.95
N ALA A 193 -18.53 -0.19 -26.43
CA ALA A 193 -17.40 -0.60 -25.61
C ALA A 193 -17.10 0.42 -24.52
N LEU A 194 -17.08 1.71 -24.87
CA LEU A 194 -16.85 2.80 -23.93
C LEU A 194 -17.93 2.83 -22.85
N ALA A 195 -19.21 2.77 -23.23
CA ALA A 195 -20.32 2.76 -22.28
C ALA A 195 -20.25 1.54 -21.33
N ARG A 196 -19.92 0.37 -21.88
CA ARG A 196 -19.78 -0.89 -21.13
C ARG A 196 -18.60 -0.87 -20.16
N ALA A 197 -17.46 -0.29 -20.56
CA ALA A 197 -16.29 -0.15 -19.71
C ALA A 197 -16.51 0.88 -18.58
N VAL A 198 -17.06 2.06 -18.92
CA VAL A 198 -17.16 3.20 -17.99
C VAL A 198 -18.13 2.93 -16.85
N ALA A 199 -19.26 2.25 -17.10
CA ALA A 199 -20.30 2.08 -16.07
C ALA A 199 -19.83 1.29 -14.82
N PRO A 200 -19.17 0.12 -14.95
CA PRO A 200 -18.57 -0.59 -13.82
C PRO A 200 -17.46 0.20 -13.12
N LEU A 201 -16.59 0.86 -13.89
CA LEU A 201 -15.47 1.64 -13.36
C LEU A 201 -15.94 2.83 -12.52
N LYS A 202 -16.95 3.58 -12.99
CA LYS A 202 -17.59 4.65 -12.21
C LYS A 202 -18.25 4.13 -10.94
N LYS A 203 -18.95 2.99 -11.04
CA LYS A 203 -19.59 2.35 -9.89
C LYS A 203 -18.57 1.92 -8.84
N ALA A 204 -17.41 1.42 -9.28
CA ALA A 204 -16.31 1.01 -8.42
C ALA A 204 -15.44 2.20 -7.95
N ARG A 205 -15.62 3.40 -8.52
CA ARG A 205 -14.80 4.59 -8.27
C ARG A 205 -13.31 4.35 -8.56
N ILE A 206 -13.03 3.63 -9.63
CA ILE A 206 -11.67 3.33 -10.08
C ILE A 206 -11.40 4.22 -11.31
N PRO A 207 -10.47 5.18 -11.23
CA PRO A 207 -10.09 5.99 -12.38
C PRO A 207 -9.16 5.19 -13.29
N VAL A 208 -9.26 5.41 -14.61
CA VAL A 208 -8.37 4.81 -15.61
C VAL A 208 -7.43 5.88 -16.14
N CYS A 209 -6.15 5.72 -15.85
CA CYS A 209 -5.10 6.48 -16.50
C CYS A 209 -4.66 5.74 -17.77
N VAL A 210 -4.38 6.47 -18.84
CA VAL A 210 -4.09 5.87 -20.16
C VAL A 210 -2.76 6.34 -20.70
N MET A 211 -2.08 5.45 -21.40
CA MET A 211 -0.95 5.74 -22.29
C MET A 211 -1.28 5.15 -23.66
N ALA A 212 -1.44 6.04 -24.64
CA ALA A 212 -1.75 5.65 -26.01
C ALA A 212 -0.48 5.38 -26.82
N PHE A 213 -0.48 4.32 -27.63
CA PHE A 213 0.63 3.98 -28.53
C PHE A 213 0.16 3.91 -29.98
N GLY A 214 0.98 4.42 -30.90
CA GLY A 214 0.70 4.51 -32.32
C GLY A 214 0.53 5.96 -32.79
N ASP A 215 0.58 6.16 -34.11
CA ASP A 215 0.57 7.50 -34.75
C ASP A 215 -0.81 7.91 -35.31
N GLY A 216 -1.82 7.06 -35.13
CA GLY A 216 -3.18 7.26 -35.63
C GLY A 216 -3.35 6.96 -37.13
N GLN A 217 -2.30 6.50 -37.82
CA GLN A 217 -2.38 6.08 -39.21
C GLN A 217 -2.62 4.56 -39.30
N ALA A 218 -3.15 4.11 -40.44
CA ALA A 218 -3.33 2.70 -40.72
C ALA A 218 -2.01 2.06 -41.16
N HIS A 219 -1.52 1.11 -40.37
CA HIS A 219 -0.28 0.38 -40.65
C HIS A 219 -0.56 -1.11 -40.80
N ALA A 220 0.26 -1.81 -41.59
CA ALA A 220 0.16 -3.25 -41.75
C ALA A 220 0.67 -3.96 -40.49
N VAL A 221 -0.12 -4.91 -39.98
CA VAL A 221 0.28 -5.80 -38.88
C VAL A 221 1.29 -6.81 -39.43
N PRO A 222 2.49 -6.95 -38.82
CA PRO A 222 3.50 -7.90 -39.29
C PRO A 222 2.97 -9.34 -39.28
N ASN A 223 3.15 -10.06 -40.39
CA ASN A 223 2.84 -11.49 -40.46
C ASN A 223 3.89 -12.29 -39.68
N ARG A 224 3.42 -13.31 -38.94
CA ARG A 224 4.30 -14.22 -38.21
C ARG A 224 5.00 -15.15 -39.22
N GLU A 225 6.33 -15.27 -39.12
CA GLU A 225 7.18 -15.99 -40.10
C GLU A 225 6.80 -17.47 -40.35
N ASP A 226 6.01 -18.09 -39.47
CA ASP A 226 5.55 -19.50 -39.59
C ASP A 226 4.18 -19.69 -40.27
N ALA A 227 3.51 -18.62 -40.70
CA ALA A 227 2.20 -18.73 -41.38
C ALA A 227 2.39 -19.09 -42.86
N ALA A 228 2.58 -20.38 -43.14
CA ALA A 228 2.65 -20.98 -44.48
C ALA A 228 1.29 -20.99 -45.23
N ALA A 229 0.51 -19.91 -45.13
CA ALA A 229 -0.76 -19.74 -45.84
C ALA A 229 -0.62 -18.61 -46.89
N PRO A 230 -1.16 -18.80 -48.12
CA PRO A 230 -0.96 -17.86 -49.20
C PRO A 230 -1.83 -16.60 -49.02
N ALA A 231 -1.18 -15.44 -49.07
CA ALA A 231 -1.70 -14.14 -49.53
C ALA A 231 -3.15 -13.76 -49.13
N ALA A 232 -3.42 -13.63 -47.83
CA ALA A 232 -4.41 -12.65 -47.38
C ALA A 232 -3.75 -11.26 -47.37
N GLU A 233 -4.47 -10.21 -47.79
CA GLU A 233 -3.98 -8.84 -47.59
C GLU A 233 -3.60 -8.65 -46.12
N PRO A 234 -2.43 -8.04 -45.83
CA PRO A 234 -1.98 -7.88 -44.45
C PRO A 234 -3.03 -7.08 -43.69
N ALA A 235 -3.50 -7.62 -42.57
CA ALA A 235 -4.42 -6.94 -41.68
C ALA A 235 -3.85 -5.56 -41.33
N ARG A 236 -4.69 -4.52 -41.39
CA ARG A 236 -4.30 -3.15 -41.05
C ARG A 236 -4.86 -2.79 -39.69
N SER A 237 -4.06 -2.08 -38.90
CA SER A 237 -4.43 -1.58 -37.58
C SER A 237 -4.22 -0.07 -37.52
N THR A 238 -5.14 0.62 -36.85
CA THR A 238 -5.12 2.06 -36.63
C THR A 238 -5.24 2.35 -35.14
N ALA A 239 -4.34 3.18 -34.61
CA ALA A 239 -4.42 3.61 -33.22
C ALA A 239 -5.50 4.69 -33.04
N HIS A 240 -6.25 4.61 -31.94
CA HIS A 240 -7.34 5.51 -31.58
C HIS A 240 -7.06 6.21 -30.23
N PRO A 241 -6.09 7.14 -30.16
CA PRO A 241 -5.78 7.86 -28.93
C PRO A 241 -6.95 8.70 -28.40
N GLU A 242 -7.83 9.19 -29.29
CA GLU A 242 -9.04 9.91 -28.93
C GLU A 242 -10.02 9.05 -28.11
N PHE A 243 -10.13 7.76 -28.45
CA PHE A 243 -10.97 6.82 -27.74
C PHE A 243 -10.47 6.61 -26.30
N LEU A 244 -9.15 6.41 -26.14
CA LEU A 244 -8.52 6.24 -24.84
C LEU A 244 -8.62 7.52 -23.98
N ALA A 245 -8.50 8.70 -24.60
CA ALA A 245 -8.67 9.97 -23.91
C ALA A 245 -10.10 10.13 -23.36
N GLN A 246 -11.12 9.77 -24.14
CA GLN A 246 -12.52 9.79 -23.70
C GLN A 246 -12.76 8.82 -22.53
N LEU A 247 -12.15 7.63 -22.54
CA LEU A 247 -12.21 6.67 -21.44
C LEU A 247 -11.59 7.23 -20.15
N ALA A 248 -10.41 7.84 -20.24
CA ALA A 248 -9.74 8.46 -19.10
C ALA A 248 -10.57 9.60 -18.51
N GLU A 249 -11.07 10.50 -19.36
CA GLU A 249 -11.92 11.62 -18.92
C GLU A 249 -13.22 11.13 -18.27
N ALA A 250 -13.88 10.15 -18.89
CA ALA A 250 -15.13 9.62 -18.39
C ALA A 250 -14.97 8.98 -16.99
N THR A 251 -13.83 8.36 -16.70
CA THR A 251 -13.56 7.71 -15.40
C THR A 251 -12.91 8.64 -14.37
N GLY A 252 -12.58 9.87 -14.75
CA GLY A 252 -11.86 10.83 -13.90
C GLY A 252 -10.36 10.51 -13.74
N GLY A 253 -9.79 9.75 -14.68
CA GLY A 253 -8.36 9.49 -14.78
C GLY A 253 -7.61 10.53 -15.63
N GLN A 254 -6.40 10.19 -16.07
CA GLN A 254 -5.49 11.10 -16.78
C GLN A 254 -4.84 10.42 -17.98
N VAL A 255 -4.56 11.20 -19.01
CA VAL A 255 -3.77 10.76 -20.17
C VAL A 255 -2.31 11.12 -19.91
N PHE A 256 -1.42 10.14 -19.95
CA PHE A 256 0.02 10.35 -19.82
C PHE A 256 0.71 10.28 -21.18
N LYS A 257 1.67 11.17 -21.40
CA LYS A 257 2.40 11.25 -22.67
C LYS A 257 3.51 10.22 -22.80
N ASP A 258 4.19 9.95 -21.68
CA ASP A 258 5.31 9.03 -21.61
C ASP A 258 5.42 8.40 -20.21
N GLY A 259 6.41 7.52 -20.04
CA GLY A 259 6.64 6.83 -18.77
C GLY A 259 7.13 7.76 -17.65
N GLU A 260 7.73 8.91 -17.98
CA GLU A 260 8.21 9.88 -16.99
C GLU A 260 7.03 10.66 -16.38
N ASP A 261 6.14 11.14 -17.25
CA ASP A 261 4.88 11.78 -16.92
C ASP A 261 3.97 10.84 -16.11
N ALA A 262 3.86 9.58 -16.55
CA ALA A 262 3.10 8.56 -15.82
C ALA A 262 3.70 8.28 -14.43
N ALA A 263 5.02 8.11 -14.31
CA ALA A 263 5.68 7.91 -13.01
C ALA A 263 5.46 9.11 -12.07
N GLY A 264 5.58 10.34 -12.59
CA GLY A 264 5.33 11.56 -11.84
C GLY A 264 3.87 11.68 -11.38
N GLY A 265 2.92 11.42 -12.27
CA GLY A 265 1.49 11.46 -12.01
C GLY A 265 1.05 10.42 -10.98
N LEU A 266 1.50 9.17 -11.12
CA LEU A 266 1.20 8.08 -10.18
C LEU A 266 1.81 8.33 -8.80
N GLN A 267 3.05 8.84 -8.74
CA GLN A 267 3.65 9.25 -7.47
C GLN A 267 2.90 10.43 -6.83
N ALA A 268 2.40 11.38 -7.63
CA ALA A 268 1.58 12.48 -7.13
C ALA A 268 0.21 12.00 -6.62
N LEU A 269 -0.39 10.98 -7.23
CA LEU A 269 -1.59 10.30 -6.74
C LEU A 269 -1.32 9.59 -5.42
N ALA A 270 -0.23 8.81 -5.34
CA ALA A 270 0.19 8.10 -4.13
C ALA A 270 0.52 9.05 -2.96
N ALA A 271 1.21 10.16 -3.24
CA ALA A 271 1.50 11.21 -2.27
C ALA A 271 0.27 12.08 -1.92
N GLY A 272 -0.86 11.80 -2.55
CA GLY A 272 -2.12 12.44 -2.28
C GLY A 272 -2.25 13.89 -2.79
N ARG A 273 -1.38 14.31 -3.71
CA ARG A 273 -1.40 15.64 -4.33
C ARG A 273 -2.49 15.78 -5.39
N LEU A 274 -2.88 14.67 -6.02
CA LEU A 274 -3.96 14.60 -7.01
C LEU A 274 -5.17 13.88 -6.42
N PRO A 275 -6.41 14.34 -6.65
CA PRO A 275 -7.60 13.72 -6.08
C PRO A 275 -7.74 12.27 -6.58
N LEU A 276 -7.97 11.35 -5.65
CA LEU A 276 -8.41 10.00 -5.96
C LEU A 276 -9.91 9.89 -5.64
N PRO A 277 -10.74 9.30 -6.50
CA PRO A 277 -12.15 9.05 -6.20
C PRO A 277 -12.35 8.01 -5.09
N ALA A 278 -11.32 7.20 -4.77
CA ALA A 278 -11.31 6.24 -3.67
C ALA A 278 -10.92 6.89 -2.32
N ARG A 279 -11.48 6.35 -1.21
CA ARG A 279 -11.19 6.82 0.15
C ARG A 279 -9.72 6.53 0.48
N ARG A 280 -8.93 7.58 0.73
CA ARG A 280 -7.63 7.43 1.38
C ARG A 280 -7.84 7.01 2.84
N SER A 281 -6.93 6.19 3.37
CA SER A 281 -6.96 5.80 4.78
C SER A 281 -7.12 7.03 5.67
N LEU A 282 -7.84 6.85 6.75
CA LEU A 282 -7.88 7.84 7.81
C LEU A 282 -6.51 7.82 8.51
N GLN A 283 -5.86 8.98 8.57
CA GLN A 283 -4.84 9.19 9.59
C GLN A 283 -5.50 8.96 10.95
N PRO A 284 -4.88 8.19 11.86
CA PRO A 284 -5.39 8.01 13.20
C PRO A 284 -5.50 9.39 13.85
N ALA A 285 -6.67 9.67 14.44
CA ALA A 285 -6.82 10.82 15.30
C ALA A 285 -6.14 10.49 16.63
N HIS A 286 -5.34 11.42 17.14
CA HIS A 286 -4.70 11.29 18.46
C HIS A 286 -5.31 12.28 19.48
N PRO A 287 -6.62 12.17 19.82
CA PRO A 287 -7.25 13.07 20.80
C PRO A 287 -6.58 12.99 22.18
N GLU A 288 -5.88 11.89 22.49
CA GLU A 288 -5.15 11.70 23.74
C GLU A 288 -4.07 12.76 23.97
N ALA A 289 -3.45 13.29 22.91
CA ALA A 289 -2.44 14.34 23.05
C ALA A 289 -3.03 15.62 23.68
N GLY A 290 -4.25 15.98 23.27
CA GLY A 290 -4.97 17.10 23.87
C GLY A 290 -5.34 16.84 25.33
N ALA A 291 -5.78 15.61 25.65
CA ALA A 291 -6.12 15.22 27.01
C ALA A 291 -4.91 15.34 27.97
N TRP A 292 -3.70 14.95 27.53
CA TRP A 292 -2.50 15.07 28.35
C TRP A 292 -2.11 16.52 28.63
N ILE A 293 -2.17 17.38 27.62
CA ILE A 293 -1.93 18.83 27.80
C ILE A 293 -2.97 19.42 28.75
N ALA A 294 -4.24 19.00 28.62
CA ALA A 294 -5.31 19.47 29.48
C ALA A 294 -5.06 19.09 30.95
N LEU A 295 -4.65 17.83 31.20
CA LEU A 295 -4.28 17.33 32.52
C LEU A 295 -3.07 18.06 33.10
N ALA A 296 -2.05 18.37 32.29
CA ALA A 296 -0.89 19.14 32.74
C ALA A 296 -1.28 20.57 33.16
N GLY A 297 -2.17 21.22 32.38
CA GLY A 297 -2.72 22.52 32.73
C GLY A 297 -3.55 22.50 34.03
N LEU A 298 -4.38 21.46 34.20
CA LEU A 298 -5.14 21.25 35.43
C LEU A 298 -4.22 21.06 36.65
N ALA A 299 -3.17 20.25 36.52
CA ALA A 299 -2.19 20.04 37.58
C ALA A 299 -1.47 21.35 37.96
N LEU A 300 -1.06 22.14 36.96
CA LEU A 300 -0.45 23.45 37.17
C LEU A 300 -1.41 24.40 37.90
N TRP A 301 -2.67 24.47 37.47
CA TRP A 301 -3.69 25.29 38.12
C TRP A 301 -3.89 24.89 39.59
N LEU A 302 -3.96 23.59 39.88
CA LEU A 302 -4.14 23.06 41.23
C LEU A 302 -2.94 23.35 42.15
N LEU A 303 -1.70 23.26 41.65
CA LEU A 303 -0.49 23.56 42.43
C LEU A 303 -0.46 25.00 42.95
N PHE A 304 -1.09 25.93 42.24
CA PHE A 304 -1.11 27.35 42.60
C PHE A 304 -2.47 27.84 43.14
N SER A 305 -3.45 26.94 43.29
CA SER A 305 -4.73 27.22 43.94
C SER A 305 -4.57 27.45 45.46
N GLY A 306 -5.36 28.34 46.06
CA GLY A 306 -5.20 28.74 47.47
C GLY A 306 -5.46 27.62 48.51
N LYS A 307 -5.23 27.93 49.80
CA LYS A 307 -5.42 27.02 50.96
C LYS A 307 -6.70 26.15 50.97
N PRO A 308 -7.90 26.60 50.54
CA PRO A 308 -9.08 25.72 50.56
C PRO A 308 -8.94 24.48 49.66
N LEU A 309 -8.21 24.60 48.55
CA LEU A 309 -7.93 23.48 47.63
C LEU A 309 -6.71 22.66 48.05
N ALA A 310 -5.89 23.16 49.01
CA ALA A 310 -4.71 22.46 49.49
C ALA A 310 -5.03 21.09 50.12
N ARG A 311 -6.21 20.95 50.73
CA ARG A 311 -6.71 19.66 51.27
C ARG A 311 -6.99 18.63 50.18
N TRP A 312 -7.31 19.07 48.96
CA TRP A 312 -7.63 18.20 47.83
C TRP A 312 -6.42 17.91 46.94
N ARG A 313 -5.33 18.68 47.06
CA ARG A 313 -4.08 18.48 46.33
C ARG A 313 -3.53 17.04 46.40
N PRO A 314 -3.46 16.36 47.56
CA PRO A 314 -2.95 14.99 47.59
C PRO A 314 -3.87 14.01 46.86
N LEU A 315 -5.20 14.15 46.99
CA LEU A 315 -6.17 13.31 46.29
C LEU A 315 -6.11 13.52 44.76
N LEU A 316 -6.01 14.78 44.32
CA LEU A 316 -5.91 15.12 42.91
C LEU A 316 -4.54 14.75 42.33
N ALA A 317 -3.46 14.91 43.10
CA ALA A 317 -2.12 14.43 42.72
C ALA A 317 -2.09 12.90 42.65
N LEU A 318 -2.85 12.20 43.49
CA LEU A 318 -3.02 10.75 43.43
C LEU A 318 -3.86 10.34 42.21
N LEU A 319 -4.92 11.06 41.86
CA LEU A 319 -5.71 10.80 40.64
C LEU A 319 -4.90 11.06 39.36
N VAL A 320 -4.18 12.17 39.28
CA VAL A 320 -3.25 12.47 38.18
C VAL A 320 -2.10 11.46 38.18
N GLY A 321 -1.59 11.11 39.36
CA GLY A 321 -0.54 10.13 39.59
C GLY A 321 -0.97 8.67 39.45
N LEU A 322 -2.26 8.37 39.30
CA LEU A 322 -2.81 7.06 38.94
C LEU A 322 -3.17 7.01 37.44
N ALA A 323 -3.55 8.15 36.85
CA ALA A 323 -3.72 8.29 35.40
C ALA A 323 -2.37 8.30 34.64
N ALA A 324 -1.32 8.89 35.22
CA ALA A 324 0.03 8.96 34.63
C ALA A 324 0.78 7.60 34.51
N PRO A 325 0.80 6.69 35.51
CA PRO A 325 1.60 5.47 35.48
C PRO A 325 1.03 4.37 34.59
N LEU A 326 -0.19 4.50 34.06
CA LEU A 326 -0.65 3.63 32.97
C LEU A 326 0.11 3.88 31.64
N SER A 327 0.95 4.92 31.56
CA SER A 327 1.76 5.24 30.37
C SER A 327 3.23 5.57 30.65
N ALA A 328 3.64 5.76 31.91
CA ALA A 328 4.95 6.32 32.28
C ALA A 328 6.03 5.30 32.72
N GLN A 329 5.91 4.01 32.40
CA GLN A 329 7.07 3.12 32.45
C GLN A 329 7.81 3.15 31.11
N ALA A 330 8.75 4.09 30.98
CA ALA A 330 10.18 3.80 30.77
C ALA A 330 10.93 4.93 30.02
N SER A 331 12.23 4.98 30.29
CA SER A 331 13.24 6.00 29.98
C SER A 331 13.52 6.26 28.48
N GLY A 332 13.55 7.53 28.08
CA GLY A 332 13.85 8.05 26.71
C GLY A 332 12.89 9.19 26.32
N PRO A 333 13.34 10.23 25.57
CA PRO A 333 12.86 11.62 25.68
C PRO A 333 11.33 11.74 25.73
N VAL A 334 10.89 12.56 26.68
CA VAL A 334 9.92 12.19 27.73
C VAL A 334 8.45 12.42 27.35
N TRP A 335 8.11 12.90 26.15
CA TRP A 335 6.75 13.42 25.96
C TRP A 335 6.14 13.23 24.56
N ALA A 336 6.28 12.04 24.00
CA ALA A 336 5.56 11.68 22.79
C ALA A 336 4.83 10.33 23.01
N PRO A 337 3.52 10.25 22.72
CA PRO A 337 2.78 8.99 22.72
C PRO A 337 3.48 7.92 21.88
N PRO A 338 3.34 6.62 22.20
CA PRO A 338 3.99 5.53 21.45
C PRO A 338 3.76 5.62 19.93
N GLY A 339 2.54 5.99 19.50
CA GLY A 339 2.21 6.19 18.09
C GLY A 339 2.96 7.34 17.43
N VAL A 340 3.20 8.45 18.14
CA VAL A 340 4.01 9.57 17.64
C VAL A 340 5.47 9.16 17.50
N LYS A 341 6.00 8.40 18.47
CA LYS A 341 7.37 7.89 18.39
C LYS A 341 7.55 6.88 17.25
N ALA A 342 6.56 6.00 17.05
CA ALA A 342 6.52 5.07 15.92
C ALA A 342 6.48 5.81 14.58
N TRP A 343 5.68 6.89 14.49
CA TRP A 343 5.61 7.73 13.30
C TRP A 343 6.96 8.40 12.97
N VAL A 344 7.66 8.96 13.97
CA VAL A 344 9.01 9.53 13.76
C VAL A 344 9.98 8.47 13.25
N ALA A 345 9.91 7.25 13.80
CA ALA A 345 10.76 6.14 13.38
C ALA A 345 10.46 5.69 11.94
N GLN A 346 9.19 5.58 11.56
CA GLN A 346 8.77 5.28 10.18
C GLN A 346 9.26 6.34 9.20
N ARG A 347 9.10 7.63 9.54
CA ARG A 347 9.55 8.72 8.68
C ARG A 347 11.07 8.67 8.48
N ALA A 348 11.82 8.41 9.54
CA ALA A 348 13.27 8.19 9.44
C ALA A 348 13.61 6.98 8.56
N LEU A 349 12.84 5.89 8.63
CA LEU A 349 13.00 4.71 7.77
C LEU A 349 12.73 5.04 6.29
N GLU A 350 11.67 5.79 5.99
CA GLU A 350 11.30 6.24 4.64
C GLU A 350 12.34 7.20 4.03
N GLU A 351 12.89 8.09 4.86
CA GLU A 351 13.98 9.01 4.50
C GLU A 351 15.35 8.30 4.41
N GLY A 352 15.42 6.98 4.67
CA GLY A 352 16.65 6.20 4.63
C GLY A 352 17.59 6.42 5.83
N ASN A 353 17.17 7.17 6.85
CA ASN A 353 17.93 7.42 8.07
C ASN A 353 17.73 6.29 9.10
N LEU A 354 18.35 5.14 8.82
CA LEU A 354 18.27 3.95 9.66
C LEU A 354 18.76 4.19 11.10
N THR A 355 19.77 5.04 11.28
CA THR A 355 20.34 5.37 12.59
C THR A 355 19.33 6.09 13.48
N ALA A 356 18.53 7.00 12.92
CA ALA A 356 17.45 7.67 13.66
C ALA A 356 16.28 6.72 13.92
N ALA A 357 15.88 5.91 12.93
CA ALA A 357 14.81 4.93 13.08
C ALA A 357 15.09 3.91 14.20
N ARG A 358 16.33 3.39 14.29
CA ARG A 358 16.74 2.42 15.32
C ARG A 358 16.76 2.95 16.75
N ARG A 359 16.78 4.27 16.96
CA ARG A 359 16.67 4.84 18.32
C ARG A 359 15.32 4.57 18.95
N TRP A 360 14.31 4.29 18.14
CA TRP A 360 13.00 3.91 18.61
C TRP A 360 12.89 2.39 18.77
N ARG A 361 12.34 1.97 19.90
CA ARG A 361 11.93 0.59 20.15
C ARG A 361 10.52 0.57 20.73
N PRO A 362 9.67 -0.35 20.27
CA PRO A 362 8.34 -0.52 20.82
C PRO A 362 8.46 -1.05 22.24
N ARG A 363 7.67 -0.48 23.15
CA ARG A 363 7.51 -1.01 24.52
C ARG A 363 6.13 -1.58 24.75
N ASP A 364 5.19 -1.25 23.87
CA ASP A 364 3.88 -1.86 23.82
C ASP A 364 3.91 -3.09 22.91
N ALA A 365 3.12 -4.10 23.26
CA ALA A 365 2.93 -5.29 22.45
C ALA A 365 1.98 -5.04 21.26
N LYS A 366 1.84 -3.78 20.81
CA LYS A 366 0.96 -3.44 19.69
C LYS A 366 1.56 -4.04 18.41
N PRO A 367 0.82 -4.90 17.68
CA PRO A 367 1.37 -5.61 16.54
C PRO A 367 2.00 -4.71 15.48
N ALA A 368 1.35 -3.58 15.15
CA ALA A 368 1.88 -2.62 14.19
C ALA A 368 3.25 -2.05 14.58
N HIS A 369 3.48 -1.77 15.87
CA HIS A 369 4.75 -1.25 16.34
C HIS A 369 5.85 -2.33 16.35
N VAL A 370 5.50 -3.57 16.68
CA VAL A 370 6.42 -4.71 16.61
C VAL A 370 6.84 -4.98 15.17
N LEU A 371 5.90 -4.96 14.22
CA LEU A 371 6.18 -5.11 12.79
C LEU A 371 7.11 -4.00 12.28
N LEU A 372 6.86 -2.74 12.66
CA LEU A 372 7.72 -1.62 12.29
C LEU A 372 9.14 -1.79 12.81
N ALA A 373 9.29 -2.18 14.08
CA ALA A 373 10.59 -2.39 14.68
C ALA A 373 11.39 -3.51 14.01
N ALA A 374 10.72 -4.63 13.69
CA ALA A 374 11.33 -5.73 12.95
C ALA A 374 11.74 -5.31 11.54
N GLN A 375 10.93 -4.49 10.86
CA GLN A 375 11.26 -3.96 9.54
C GLN A 375 12.49 -3.03 9.59
N ILE A 376 12.59 -2.18 10.62
CA ILE A 376 13.77 -1.33 10.86
C ILE A 376 15.02 -2.21 11.05
N ASP A 377 14.91 -3.30 11.81
CA ASP A 377 16.04 -4.20 12.09
C ASP A 377 16.48 -4.99 10.85
N LEU A 378 15.55 -5.49 10.04
CA LEU A 378 15.87 -6.12 8.76
C LEU A 378 16.57 -5.15 7.80
N ARG A 379 16.03 -3.94 7.65
CA ARG A 379 16.66 -2.90 6.82
C ARG A 379 18.04 -2.48 7.32
N ALA A 380 18.31 -2.66 8.60
CA ALA A 380 19.63 -2.40 9.19
C ALA A 380 20.59 -3.60 9.11
N GLY A 381 20.19 -4.71 8.47
CA GLY A 381 21.00 -5.92 8.36
C GLY A 381 21.13 -6.70 9.67
N LEU A 382 20.12 -6.64 10.54
CA LEU A 382 20.10 -7.32 11.85
C LEU A 382 18.95 -8.33 11.93
N PRO A 383 19.03 -9.45 11.18
CA PRO A 383 17.92 -10.40 11.10
C PRO A 383 17.59 -11.07 12.44
N GLU A 384 18.59 -11.35 13.28
CA GLU A 384 18.37 -11.97 14.62
C GLU A 384 17.56 -11.07 15.56
N GLU A 385 17.82 -9.76 15.54
CA GLU A 385 17.05 -8.80 16.36
C GLU A 385 15.61 -8.66 15.83
N ALA A 386 15.43 -8.72 14.51
CA ALA A 386 14.11 -8.74 13.89
C ALA A 386 13.33 -10.01 14.30
N LEU A 387 13.95 -11.19 14.26
CA LEU A 387 13.34 -12.45 14.70
C LEU A 387 12.95 -12.41 16.18
N LYS A 388 13.84 -11.91 17.04
CA LYS A 388 13.56 -11.72 18.46
C LYS A 388 12.36 -10.80 18.70
N THR A 389 12.26 -9.72 17.91
CA THR A 389 11.14 -8.79 17.97
C THR A 389 9.84 -9.44 17.48
N LEU A 390 9.88 -10.20 16.39
CA LEU A 390 8.73 -10.88 15.80
C LEU A 390 8.26 -12.10 16.59
N ALA A 391 9.10 -12.71 17.41
CA ALA A 391 8.75 -13.89 18.22
C ALA A 391 7.47 -13.68 19.05
N VAL A 392 7.23 -12.45 19.51
CA VAL A 392 6.03 -12.07 20.27
C VAL A 392 4.75 -12.25 19.45
N LEU A 393 4.81 -12.01 18.14
CA LEU A 393 3.66 -12.12 17.23
C LEU A 393 3.59 -13.48 16.53
N ALA A 394 4.74 -14.02 16.11
CA ALA A 394 4.82 -15.28 15.37
C ALA A 394 4.57 -16.51 16.26
N GLY A 395 5.02 -16.46 17.52
CA GLY A 395 4.91 -17.56 18.48
C GLY A 395 3.52 -17.76 19.09
N GLN A 396 2.61 -16.78 18.94
CA GLN A 396 1.23 -16.95 19.38
C GLN A 396 0.56 -18.01 18.50
N GLY A 397 -0.05 -19.02 19.13
CA GLY A 397 -0.83 -20.06 18.43
C GLY A 397 -1.88 -19.45 17.50
N THR A 398 -2.44 -20.22 16.57
CA THR A 398 -3.38 -19.75 15.55
C THR A 398 -4.62 -19.09 16.16
N PRO A 399 -4.69 -17.75 16.28
CA PRO A 399 -5.85 -17.10 16.85
C PRO A 399 -6.97 -17.22 15.83
N ARG A 400 -8.16 -17.65 16.26
CA ARG A 400 -9.37 -17.59 15.43
C ARG A 400 -10.31 -16.54 16.05
N PRO A 401 -10.69 -15.47 15.33
CA PRO A 401 -10.37 -15.15 13.94
C PRO A 401 -8.89 -14.75 13.73
N VAL A 402 -8.34 -15.05 12.54
CA VAL A 402 -6.95 -14.73 12.19
C VAL A 402 -6.80 -13.22 12.07
N PRO A 403 -5.95 -12.57 12.87
CA PRO A 403 -5.84 -11.13 12.86
C PRO A 403 -5.04 -10.63 11.65
N ALA A 404 -5.37 -9.43 11.14
CA ALA A 404 -4.76 -8.86 9.94
C ALA A 404 -3.23 -8.71 10.00
N TRP A 405 -2.65 -8.55 11.20
CA TRP A 405 -1.20 -8.45 11.39
C TRP A 405 -0.45 -9.78 11.26
N ARG A 406 -1.16 -10.92 11.23
CA ARG A 406 -0.56 -12.26 11.28
C ARG A 406 0.24 -12.58 10.02
N ALA A 407 -0.35 -12.35 8.84
CA ALA A 407 0.33 -12.62 7.57
C ALA A 407 1.59 -11.75 7.40
N PRO A 408 1.54 -10.42 7.61
CA PRO A 408 2.75 -9.58 7.61
C PRO A 408 3.83 -10.03 8.59
N ALA A 409 3.45 -10.49 9.79
CA ALA A 409 4.40 -10.98 10.79
C ALA A 409 5.14 -12.23 10.32
N LEU A 410 4.42 -13.20 9.75
CA LEU A 410 5.00 -14.45 9.25
C LEU A 410 5.89 -14.22 8.02
N LEU A 411 5.48 -13.34 7.10
CA LEU A 411 6.30 -12.97 5.93
C LEU A 411 7.59 -12.26 6.34
N LEU A 412 7.53 -11.29 7.25
CA LEU A 412 8.72 -10.62 7.76
C LEU A 412 9.64 -11.60 8.52
N ALA A 413 9.09 -12.53 9.28
CA ALA A 413 9.87 -13.55 9.98
C ALA A 413 10.55 -14.49 8.99
N ALA A 414 9.84 -14.96 7.97
CA ALA A 414 10.42 -15.79 6.91
C ALA A 414 11.59 -15.09 6.24
N ARG A 415 11.41 -13.82 5.83
CA ARG A 415 12.50 -13.01 5.26
C ARG A 415 13.70 -12.87 6.20
N ALA A 416 13.44 -12.65 7.50
CA ALA A 416 14.51 -12.58 8.49
C ALA A 416 15.28 -13.90 8.62
N HIS A 417 14.60 -15.05 8.56
CA HIS A 417 15.26 -16.36 8.53
C HIS A 417 16.10 -16.58 7.27
N VAL A 418 15.64 -16.12 6.10
CA VAL A 418 16.43 -16.17 4.85
C VAL A 418 17.70 -15.33 4.98
N GLU A 419 17.60 -14.09 5.46
CA GLU A 419 18.76 -13.21 5.69
C GLU A 419 19.70 -13.74 6.78
N ALA A 420 19.20 -14.54 7.73
CA ALA A 420 20.00 -15.25 8.74
C ALA A 420 20.57 -16.59 8.26
N HIS A 421 20.44 -16.94 6.98
CA HIS A 421 20.88 -18.22 6.40
C HIS A 421 20.19 -19.45 7.01
N ARG A 422 18.90 -19.35 7.35
CA ARG A 422 18.05 -20.44 7.89
C ARG A 422 16.85 -20.73 6.97
N PRO A 423 17.06 -21.21 5.74
CA PRO A 423 16.00 -21.36 4.74
C PRO A 423 14.91 -22.38 5.14
N GLU A 424 15.25 -23.43 5.90
CA GLU A 424 14.28 -24.43 6.37
C GLU A 424 13.24 -23.83 7.33
N GLU A 425 13.67 -22.93 8.22
CA GLU A 425 12.78 -22.22 9.15
C GLU A 425 11.88 -21.24 8.39
N ALA A 426 12.44 -20.54 7.39
CA ALA A 426 11.67 -19.65 6.51
C ALA A 426 10.58 -20.43 5.75
N ARG A 427 10.94 -21.58 5.17
CA ARG A 427 10.01 -22.46 4.47
C ARG A 427 8.87 -22.92 5.37
N ALA A 428 9.17 -23.38 6.58
CA ALA A 428 8.15 -23.83 7.54
C ALA A 428 7.15 -22.72 7.89
N LEU A 429 7.60 -21.47 8.01
CA LEU A 429 6.72 -20.33 8.26
C LEU A 429 5.82 -19.99 7.07
N LEU A 430 6.34 -20.08 5.85
CA LEU A 430 5.57 -19.84 4.62
C LEU A 430 4.53 -20.94 4.38
N GLU A 431 4.89 -22.21 4.57
CA GLU A 431 3.95 -23.33 4.52
C GLU A 431 2.83 -23.16 5.57
N ARG A 432 3.19 -22.75 6.79
CA ARG A 432 2.22 -22.43 7.84
C ARG A 432 1.29 -21.27 7.45
N LEU A 433 1.82 -20.21 6.85
CA LEU A 433 1.02 -19.07 6.39
C LEU A 433 0.01 -19.50 5.32
N LEU A 434 0.41 -20.35 4.37
CA LEU A 434 -0.49 -20.88 3.33
C LEU A 434 -1.57 -21.82 3.88
N LEU A 435 -1.27 -22.55 4.97
CA LEU A 435 -2.28 -23.32 5.70
C LEU A 435 -3.26 -22.42 6.47
N GLU A 436 -2.78 -21.32 7.06
CA GLU A 436 -3.60 -20.37 7.82
C GLU A 436 -4.47 -19.50 6.90
N GLN A 437 -3.94 -19.07 5.75
CA GLN A 437 -4.59 -18.20 4.76
C GLN A 437 -4.26 -18.68 3.34
N PRO A 438 -5.03 -19.63 2.78
CA PRO A 438 -4.81 -20.10 1.41
C PRO A 438 -5.01 -18.95 0.42
N GLY A 439 -4.06 -18.77 -0.49
CA GLY A 439 -4.12 -17.74 -1.54
C GLY A 439 -3.28 -16.49 -1.30
N GLN A 440 -2.37 -16.47 -0.31
CA GLN A 440 -1.40 -15.37 -0.16
C GLN A 440 -0.30 -15.47 -1.23
N PRO A 441 -0.28 -14.61 -2.26
CA PRO A 441 0.61 -14.77 -3.41
C PRO A 441 2.09 -14.53 -3.04
N GLU A 442 2.35 -13.59 -2.13
CA GLU A 442 3.69 -13.29 -1.60
C GLU A 442 4.31 -14.55 -0.97
N ALA A 443 3.52 -15.32 -0.21
CA ALA A 443 4.00 -16.53 0.46
C ALA A 443 4.30 -17.68 -0.51
N ILE A 444 3.49 -17.84 -1.57
CA ILE A 444 3.72 -18.83 -2.63
C ILE A 444 5.02 -18.49 -3.36
N HIS A 445 5.20 -17.21 -3.69
CA HIS A 445 6.38 -16.74 -4.40
C HIS A 445 7.66 -16.98 -3.59
N ASP A 446 7.71 -16.52 -2.34
CA ASP A 446 8.87 -16.69 -1.46
C ASP A 446 9.22 -18.18 -1.22
N LEU A 447 8.21 -19.05 -1.23
CA LEU A 447 8.44 -20.49 -1.10
C LEU A 447 9.05 -21.07 -2.39
N GLN A 448 8.59 -20.62 -3.55
CA GLN A 448 9.14 -21.05 -4.84
C GLN A 448 10.60 -20.61 -5.03
N THR A 449 10.96 -19.40 -4.60
CA THR A 449 12.35 -18.91 -4.67
C THR A 449 13.26 -19.73 -3.77
N LEU A 450 12.85 -20.02 -2.54
CA LEU A 450 13.64 -20.88 -1.62
C LEU A 450 13.84 -22.31 -2.14
N VAL A 451 12.83 -22.90 -2.79
CA VAL A 451 12.96 -24.24 -3.38
C VAL A 451 13.92 -24.23 -4.57
N LYS A 452 13.93 -23.16 -5.39
CA LYS A 452 14.87 -23.03 -6.51
C LYS A 452 16.32 -22.94 -6.01
N ASP A 453 16.57 -22.15 -4.97
CA ASP A 453 17.93 -21.92 -4.46
C ASP A 453 18.53 -23.12 -3.71
N THR A 454 17.70 -24.01 -3.16
CA THR A 454 18.13 -25.21 -2.42
C THR A 454 18.47 -26.40 -3.31
N THR A 455 18.20 -26.32 -4.62
CA THR A 455 18.48 -27.42 -5.56
C THR A 455 19.85 -27.19 -6.21
N PRO A 456 20.94 -27.88 -5.79
CA PRO A 456 22.25 -27.68 -6.40
C PRO A 456 22.22 -28.09 -7.88
N PRO A 457 22.92 -27.36 -8.78
CA PRO A 457 23.03 -27.78 -10.17
C PRO A 457 23.68 -29.16 -10.23
N PRO A 458 23.17 -30.07 -11.08
CA PRO A 458 23.72 -31.42 -11.19
C PRO A 458 25.21 -31.35 -11.53
N PRO A 459 26.08 -32.18 -10.91
CA PRO A 459 27.51 -32.13 -11.15
C PRO A 459 27.81 -32.35 -12.63
N PRO A 460 28.76 -31.59 -13.21
CA PRO A 460 29.13 -31.74 -14.61
C PRO A 460 29.66 -33.16 -14.82
N ASN A 461 28.94 -33.94 -15.63
CA ASN A 461 29.26 -35.33 -15.88
C ASN A 461 30.45 -35.40 -16.85
N PRO A 462 31.66 -35.83 -16.42
CA PRO A 462 32.89 -35.68 -17.21
C PRO A 462 32.97 -36.60 -18.45
N LYS A 463 31.97 -37.46 -18.67
CA LYS A 463 31.91 -38.40 -19.80
C LYS A 463 30.88 -38.04 -20.88
N LYS A 464 30.16 -36.91 -20.75
CA LYS A 464 29.22 -36.46 -21.78
C LYS A 464 29.83 -35.31 -22.58
N PRO A 465 29.99 -35.43 -23.92
CA PRO A 465 30.27 -34.26 -24.76
C PRO A 465 29.16 -33.22 -24.56
N PRO A 466 29.46 -31.92 -24.77
CA PRO A 466 28.50 -30.85 -24.56
C PRO A 466 27.20 -31.18 -25.32
N PRO A 467 26.03 -31.08 -24.66
CA PRO A 467 24.78 -31.43 -25.33
C PRO A 467 24.58 -30.49 -26.53
N PRO A 468 24.06 -31.01 -27.66
CA PRO A 468 23.64 -30.15 -28.76
C PRO A 468 22.59 -29.15 -28.25
N PRO A 469 22.48 -27.96 -28.88
CA PRO A 469 21.49 -26.96 -28.49
C PRO A 469 20.10 -27.62 -28.40
N PRO A 470 19.32 -27.33 -27.34
CA PRO A 470 18.07 -28.02 -27.11
C PRO A 470 17.14 -27.83 -28.32
N PRO A 471 16.54 -28.91 -28.86
CA PRO A 471 15.45 -28.75 -29.81
C PRO A 471 14.32 -27.98 -29.13
N ARG A 472 13.69 -27.07 -29.88
CA ARG A 472 12.56 -26.26 -29.40
C ARG A 472 11.57 -27.18 -28.65
N PRO A 473 11.17 -26.82 -27.42
CA PRO A 473 10.29 -27.66 -26.63
C PRO A 473 8.95 -27.84 -27.36
N SER A 474 8.61 -29.08 -27.70
CA SER A 474 7.26 -29.41 -28.15
C SER A 474 6.33 -29.38 -26.94
N MET A 475 5.28 -28.58 -27.03
CA MET A 475 4.31 -28.23 -25.97
C MET A 475 3.59 -29.41 -25.27
N GLY A 476 3.74 -30.66 -25.75
CA GLY A 476 3.04 -31.82 -25.17
C GLY A 476 3.61 -32.33 -23.83
N ALA A 477 4.93 -32.26 -23.62
CA ALA A 477 5.57 -32.94 -22.48
C ALA A 477 5.33 -32.25 -21.13
N GLN A 478 5.14 -30.92 -21.11
CA GLN A 478 4.82 -30.19 -19.88
C GLN A 478 3.36 -30.39 -19.43
N GLN A 479 2.47 -30.74 -20.36
CA GLN A 479 1.05 -30.92 -20.09
C GLN A 479 0.79 -32.26 -19.36
N ASP A 480 1.49 -33.32 -19.76
CA ASP A 480 1.41 -34.64 -19.12
C ASP A 480 1.97 -34.64 -17.67
N GLU A 481 3.01 -33.87 -17.39
CA GLU A 481 3.55 -33.73 -16.03
C GLU A 481 2.60 -32.94 -15.10
N LEU A 482 1.91 -31.92 -15.64
CA LEU A 482 0.90 -31.16 -14.92
C LEU A 482 -0.38 -31.97 -14.64
N GLU A 483 -0.78 -32.87 -15.55
CA GLU A 483 -1.89 -33.79 -15.32
C GLU A 483 -1.54 -34.87 -14.30
N GLY A 484 -0.31 -35.38 -14.32
CA GLY A 484 0.19 -36.34 -13.31
C GLY A 484 0.21 -35.76 -11.89
N LEU A 485 0.53 -34.47 -11.74
CA LEU A 485 0.49 -33.77 -10.44
C LEU A 485 -0.93 -33.51 -9.94
N LYS A 486 -1.87 -33.17 -10.83
CA LYS A 486 -3.30 -33.01 -10.49
C LYS A 486 -3.94 -34.31 -9.97
N GLN A 487 -3.49 -35.46 -10.47
CA GLN A 487 -4.00 -36.77 -10.03
C GLN A 487 -3.50 -37.20 -8.63
N ARG A 488 -2.40 -36.62 -8.13
CA ARG A 488 -1.80 -36.95 -6.83
C ARG A 488 -2.33 -36.11 -5.66
N LEU A 489 -3.10 -35.06 -5.93
CA LEU A 489 -3.71 -34.24 -4.88
C LEU A 489 -4.97 -34.92 -4.31
N PRO A 490 -5.18 -34.89 -2.98
CA PRO A 490 -6.39 -35.43 -2.37
C PRO A 490 -7.62 -34.68 -2.89
N LYS A 491 -8.58 -35.42 -3.45
CA LYS A 491 -9.83 -34.85 -3.98
C LYS A 491 -10.55 -34.11 -2.85
N PRO A 492 -11.07 -32.89 -3.10
CA PRO A 492 -11.86 -32.17 -2.11
C PRO A 492 -13.08 -33.02 -1.69
N PRO A 493 -13.47 -32.96 -0.41
CA PRO A 493 -14.62 -33.71 0.09
C PRO A 493 -15.87 -33.27 -0.69
N LYS A 494 -16.58 -34.26 -1.25
CA LYS A 494 -17.88 -34.03 -1.90
C LYS A 494 -18.82 -33.39 -0.89
N THR A 495 -19.24 -32.16 -1.15
CA THR A 495 -20.36 -31.53 -0.46
C THR A 495 -21.60 -32.42 -0.64
N PRO A 496 -22.26 -32.86 0.45
CA PRO A 496 -23.52 -33.56 0.34
C PRO A 496 -24.56 -32.62 -0.27
N GLY A 497 -25.29 -33.16 -1.24
CA GLY A 497 -26.18 -32.43 -2.12
C GLY A 497 -27.13 -31.49 -1.40
N GLY A 498 -27.07 -30.21 -1.79
CA GLY A 498 -28.11 -29.23 -1.54
C GLY A 498 -29.39 -29.65 -2.25
N VAL A 499 -30.40 -29.86 -1.42
CA VAL A 499 -31.83 -30.08 -1.68
C VAL A 499 -32.33 -29.26 -2.87
N LYS A 500 -33.00 -29.96 -3.80
CA LYS A 500 -33.89 -29.38 -4.81
C LYS A 500 -35.18 -28.89 -4.15
N ASP A 501 -35.61 -27.71 -4.59
CA ASP A 501 -36.98 -27.20 -4.65
C ASP A 501 -37.81 -27.13 -3.36
N LEU A 502 -38.01 -25.90 -2.86
CA LEU A 502 -39.31 -25.22 -2.71
C LEU A 502 -39.14 -23.78 -2.23
#